data_AF-A6HCW7-F1
#
_entry.id   AF-A6HCW7-F1
#
_cell.length_a   1.000
_cell.length_b   1.000
_cell.length_c   1.000
_cell.angle_alpha   90.00
_cell.angle_beta   90.00
_cell.angle_gamma   90.00
#
_symmetry.space_group_name_H-M   'P 1'
#
loop_
_entity.id
_entity.type
_entity.pdbx_description
1 polymer ?
#
loop_
_entity_poly.entity_id
_entity_poly.type
_entity_poly.pdbx_seq_one_letter_code
_entity_poly.pdbx_strand_id
1 'polypeptide(L)'
;MTPVQREWIPVTKLGRLVKDMKIKSLEEIYLFSLPIKESEIIDFFLGASLKDEVLKIMPVQKQTRAGQRTRFKAFVAIGDYNGHVGLGVKCSKEVATAIRGAIILAKLSIALALSLLLCPRSY
;
A
#
# COMPACT_ATOMS: atom_id res chain seq x y z
N MET A 1 9.81 -16.35 22.41
CA MET A 1 9.66 -16.81 21.02
C MET A 1 9.73 -15.59 20.13
N THR A 2 10.92 -15.25 19.61
CA THR A 2 11.03 -14.16 18.62
C THR A 2 10.27 -14.59 17.35
N PRO A 3 9.43 -13.73 16.76
CA PRO A 3 8.79 -14.07 15.50
C PRO A 3 9.88 -14.28 14.45
N VAL A 4 9.89 -15.46 13.81
CA VAL A 4 10.78 -15.75 12.69
C VAL A 4 10.44 -14.75 11.59
N GLN A 5 11.31 -13.76 11.37
CA GLN A 5 11.15 -12.82 10.27
C GLN A 5 11.24 -13.61 8.97
N ARG A 6 10.16 -13.63 8.20
CA ARG A 6 10.17 -14.21 6.86
C ARG A 6 11.08 -13.34 5.99
N GLU A 7 12.16 -13.93 5.51
CA GLU A 7 13.07 -13.24 4.60
C GLU A 7 12.35 -12.95 3.28
N TRP A 8 12.40 -11.69 2.82
CA TRP A 8 11.82 -11.31 1.55
C TRP A 8 12.69 -11.80 0.39
N ILE A 9 12.08 -12.58 -0.50
CA ILE A 9 12.69 -13.06 -1.75
C ILE A 9 12.03 -12.29 -2.91
N PRO A 10 12.75 -11.34 -3.54
CA PRO A 10 12.18 -10.51 -4.58
C PRO A 10 11.94 -11.32 -5.86
N VAL A 11 10.74 -11.20 -6.41
CA VAL A 11 10.33 -11.86 -7.65
C VAL A 11 10.59 -10.92 -8.83
N THR A 12 10.37 -9.62 -8.64
CA THR A 12 10.52 -8.59 -9.66
C THR A 12 11.99 -8.17 -9.86
N LYS A 13 12.30 -7.66 -11.06
CA LYS A 13 13.60 -7.03 -11.33
C LYS A 13 13.85 -5.85 -10.39
N LEU A 14 12.82 -5.04 -10.13
CA LEU A 14 12.88 -3.90 -9.22
C LEU A 14 13.23 -4.36 -7.80
N GLY A 15 12.52 -5.37 -7.27
CA GLY A 15 12.80 -5.91 -5.95
C GLY A 15 14.23 -6.44 -5.80
N ARG A 16 14.80 -7.05 -6.85
CA ARG A 16 16.21 -7.47 -6.85
C ARG A 16 17.15 -6.27 -6.79
N LEU A 17 16.89 -5.22 -7.58
CA LEU A 17 17.71 -4.00 -7.56
C LEU A 17 17.66 -3.29 -6.19
N VAL A 18 16.50 -3.32 -5.52
CA VAL A 18 16.32 -2.78 -4.17
C VAL A 18 17.07 -3.63 -3.14
N LYS A 19 16.94 -4.97 -3.21
CA LYS A 19 17.68 -5.90 -2.32
C LYS A 19 19.19 -5.81 -2.51
N ASP A 20 19.66 -5.60 -3.74
CA ASP A 20 21.06 -5.41 -4.10
C ASP A 20 21.59 -4.00 -3.71
N MET A 21 20.76 -3.14 -3.10
CA MET A 21 21.09 -1.75 -2.73
C MET A 21 21.52 -0.86 -3.91
N LYS A 22 21.12 -1.20 -5.13
CA LYS A 22 21.38 -0.37 -6.33
C LYS A 22 20.46 0.85 -6.37
N ILE A 23 19.23 0.70 -5.89
CA ILE A 23 18.27 1.77 -5.71
C ILE A 23 18.28 2.15 -4.23
N LYS A 24 18.63 3.41 -3.93
CA LYS A 24 18.81 3.87 -2.55
C LYS A 24 17.60 4.60 -1.99
N SER A 25 16.76 5.16 -2.87
CA SER A 25 15.61 5.96 -2.48
C SER A 25 14.36 5.61 -3.30
N LEU A 26 13.21 5.88 -2.70
CA LEU A 26 11.92 5.75 -3.37
C LEU A 26 11.75 6.80 -4.49
N GLU A 27 12.44 7.94 -4.39
CA GLU A 27 12.44 9.02 -5.37
C GLU A 27 12.97 8.57 -6.74
N GLU A 28 14.01 7.73 -6.76
CA GLU A 28 14.53 7.15 -8.01
C GLU A 28 13.46 6.32 -8.73
N ILE A 29 12.66 5.56 -7.98
CA ILE A 29 11.57 4.74 -8.52
C ILE A 29 10.49 5.63 -9.15
N TYR A 30 10.15 6.74 -8.49
CA TYR A 30 9.19 7.71 -9.02
C TYR A 30 9.73 8.44 -10.25
N LEU A 31 11.00 8.84 -10.26
CA LEU A 31 11.63 9.53 -11.39
C LEU A 31 11.59 8.69 -12.66
N PHE A 32 11.90 7.40 -12.55
CA PHE A 32 11.83 6.46 -13.67
C PHE A 32 10.43 5.89 -13.93
N SER A 33 9.42 6.33 -13.16
CA SER A 33 8.02 5.90 -13.28
C SER A 33 7.88 4.37 -13.30
N LEU A 34 8.71 3.67 -12.52
CA LEU A 34 8.72 2.21 -12.51
C LEU A 34 7.55 1.69 -11.68
N PRO A 35 6.76 0.72 -12.22
CA PRO A 35 5.60 0.21 -11.49
C PRO A 35 6.02 -0.68 -10.33
N ILE A 36 5.60 -0.32 -9.12
CA ILE A 36 5.79 -1.12 -7.90
C ILE A 36 4.73 -2.21 -7.84
N LYS A 37 5.15 -3.48 -7.79
CA LYS A 37 4.26 -4.66 -7.74
C LYS A 37 4.41 -5.49 -6.48
N GLU A 38 5.39 -5.16 -5.63
CA GLU A 38 5.71 -5.86 -4.39
C GLU A 38 5.58 -4.85 -3.25
N SER A 39 4.80 -5.15 -2.22
CA SER A 39 4.62 -4.25 -1.07
C SER A 39 5.87 -4.18 -0.20
N GLU A 40 6.68 -5.23 -0.23
CA GLU A 40 7.92 -5.33 0.55
C GLU A 40 8.96 -4.29 0.13
N ILE A 41 8.92 -3.81 -1.12
CA ILE A 41 9.77 -2.71 -1.59
C ILE A 41 9.55 -1.47 -0.73
N ILE A 42 8.29 -1.16 -0.43
CA ILE A 42 7.91 0.00 0.38
C ILE A 42 8.24 -0.24 1.85
N ASP A 43 8.06 -1.46 2.34
CA ASP A 43 8.42 -1.81 3.71
C ASP A 43 9.93 -1.69 3.94
N PHE A 44 10.75 -1.98 2.92
CA PHE A 44 12.20 -1.78 2.97
C PHE A 44 12.58 -0.30 3.07
N PHE A 45 11.89 0.59 2.34
CA PHE A 45 12.23 2.02 2.33
C PHE A 45 11.61 2.82 3.48
N LEU A 46 10.35 2.57 3.82
CA LEU A 46 9.51 3.41 4.68
C LEU A 46 8.86 2.65 5.84
N GLY A 47 9.15 1.36 6.02
CA GLY A 47 8.40 0.47 6.91
C GLY A 47 8.36 0.88 8.39
N ALA A 48 9.30 1.71 8.85
CA ALA A 48 9.33 2.20 10.23
C ALA A 48 8.51 3.49 10.47
N SER A 49 8.28 4.29 9.43
CA SER A 49 7.59 5.59 9.53
C SER A 49 6.14 5.54 9.03
N LEU A 50 5.78 4.54 8.23
CA LEU A 50 4.41 4.39 7.72
C LEU A 50 3.44 4.01 8.84
N LYS A 51 2.41 4.83 9.02
CA LYS A 51 1.24 4.50 9.85
C LYS A 51 0.09 4.10 8.94
N ASP A 52 -0.65 3.06 9.34
CA ASP A 52 -1.90 2.66 8.72
C ASP A 52 -3.10 3.09 9.56
N GLU A 53 -4.10 3.68 8.90
CA GLU A 53 -5.35 4.09 9.51
C GLU A 53 -6.54 3.47 8.75
N VAL A 54 -7.41 2.79 9.48
CA VAL A 54 -8.65 2.23 8.92
C VAL A 54 -9.72 3.32 8.93
N LEU A 55 -10.07 3.82 7.75
CA LEU A 55 -11.02 4.92 7.60
C LEU A 55 -12.47 4.45 7.84
N LYS A 56 -12.86 3.38 7.17
CA LYS A 56 -14.24 2.88 7.21
C LYS A 56 -14.31 1.40 6.85
N ILE A 57 -15.19 0.70 7.53
CA ILE A 57 -15.60 -0.66 7.18
C ILE A 57 -17.09 -0.62 6.86
N MET A 58 -17.48 -1.14 5.70
CA MET A 58 -18.88 -1.23 5.31
C MET A 58 -19.23 -2.66 4.86
N PRO A 59 -20.35 -3.22 5.32
CA PRO A 59 -20.87 -4.47 4.76
C PRO A 59 -21.49 -4.19 3.38
N VAL A 60 -21.12 -4.99 2.39
CA VAL A 60 -21.70 -4.99 1.04
C VAL A 60 -22.35 -6.34 0.78
N GLN A 61 -23.57 -6.33 0.26
CA GLN A 61 -24.37 -7.55 0.05
C GLN A 61 -24.65 -7.74 -1.44
N LYS A 62 -24.52 -8.99 -1.91
CA LYS A 62 -24.89 -9.39 -3.27
C LYS A 62 -26.00 -10.43 -3.19
N GLN A 63 -27.14 -10.14 -3.80
CA GLN A 63 -28.23 -11.10 -3.91
C GLN A 63 -27.84 -12.27 -4.84
N THR A 64 -28.15 -13.49 -4.42
CA THR A 64 -27.96 -14.72 -5.19
C THR A 64 -29.23 -15.57 -5.16
N ARG A 65 -29.32 -16.58 -6.02
CA ARG A 65 -30.46 -17.51 -6.06
C ARG A 65 -30.66 -18.27 -4.74
N ALA A 66 -29.58 -18.49 -3.98
CA ALA A 66 -29.58 -19.18 -2.69
C ALA A 66 -29.66 -18.21 -1.48
N GLY A 67 -29.92 -16.93 -1.70
CA GLY A 67 -30.03 -15.90 -0.66
C GLY A 67 -29.04 -14.75 -0.81
N GLN A 68 -28.88 -13.95 0.26
CA GLN A 68 -27.96 -12.80 0.32
C GLN A 68 -26.53 -13.27 0.64
N ARG A 69 -25.54 -12.89 -0.17
CA ARG A 69 -24.11 -13.11 0.13
C ARG A 69 -23.47 -11.80 0.58
N THR A 70 -23.10 -11.73 1.86
CA THR A 70 -22.46 -10.56 2.46
C THR A 70 -20.93 -10.64 2.37
N ARG A 71 -20.27 -9.48 2.25
CA ARG A 71 -18.82 -9.29 2.35
C ARG A 71 -18.53 -7.97 3.05
N PHE A 72 -17.33 -7.80 3.58
CA PHE A 72 -16.89 -6.55 4.18
C PHE A 72 -15.93 -5.83 3.24
N LYS A 73 -16.19 -4.56 2.98
CA LYS A 73 -15.31 -3.64 2.27
C LYS A 73 -14.60 -2.76 3.30
N ALA A 74 -13.27 -2.84 3.32
CA ALA A 74 -12.42 -2.02 4.17
C ALA A 74 -11.73 -0.94 3.33
N PHE A 75 -11.68 0.27 3.88
CA PHE A 75 -10.92 1.40 3.36
C PHE A 75 -9.80 1.70 4.33
N VAL A 76 -8.57 1.68 3.83
CA VAL A 76 -7.36 1.92 4.63
C VAL A 76 -6.53 2.98 3.94
N ALA A 77 -6.08 3.96 4.69
CA ALA A 77 -5.08 4.92 4.27
C ALA A 77 -3.75 4.60 4.96
N ILE A 78 -2.65 4.84 4.26
CA ILE A 78 -1.29 4.71 4.80
C ILE A 78 -0.55 6.00 4.50
N GLY A 79 0.27 6.48 5.43
CA GLY A 79 1.17 7.61 5.15
C GLY A 79 2.25 7.79 6.21
N ASP A 80 3.27 8.57 5.86
CA ASP A 80 4.44 8.86 6.70
C ASP A 80 4.50 10.32 7.20
N TYR A 81 3.39 11.07 7.04
CA TYR A 81 3.28 12.52 7.30
C TYR A 81 4.34 13.38 6.57
N ASN A 82 5.14 12.81 5.68
CA ASN A 82 6.24 13.45 4.98
C ASN A 82 6.03 13.41 3.47
N GLY A 83 4.79 13.62 3.05
CA GLY A 83 4.43 13.69 1.64
C GLY A 83 4.21 12.35 0.96
N HIS A 84 4.28 11.19 1.63
CA HIS A 84 3.86 9.92 1.04
C HIS A 84 2.49 9.49 1.59
N VAL A 85 1.55 9.25 0.68
CA VAL A 85 0.20 8.79 1.03
C VAL A 85 -0.25 7.69 0.08
N GLY A 86 -0.77 6.59 0.63
CA GLY A 86 -1.36 5.49 -0.12
C GLY A 86 -2.80 5.21 0.33
N LEU A 87 -3.64 4.80 -0.61
CA LEU A 87 -5.04 4.44 -0.33
C LEU A 87 -5.34 3.04 -0.86
N GLY A 88 -5.89 2.19 0.00
CA GLY A 88 -6.20 0.81 -0.29
C GLY A 88 -7.65 0.49 0.01
N VAL A 89 -8.29 -0.21 -0.93
CA VAL A 89 -9.67 -0.67 -0.76
C VAL A 89 -9.73 -2.15 -1.09
N LYS A 90 -10.18 -2.95 -0.13
CA LYS A 90 -10.31 -4.41 -0.32
C LYS A 90 -11.64 -4.91 0.21
N CYS A 91 -12.20 -5.90 -0.49
CA CYS A 91 -13.39 -6.62 -0.06
C CYS A 91 -13.06 -8.08 0.22
N SER A 92 -13.38 -8.58 1.41
CA SER A 92 -13.18 -9.98 1.80
C SER A 92 -14.39 -10.53 2.56
N LYS A 93 -14.42 -11.86 2.80
CA LYS A 93 -15.46 -12.50 3.64
C LYS A 93 -15.28 -12.12 5.12
N GLU A 94 -14.03 -12.01 5.56
CA GLU A 94 -13.66 -11.66 6.94
C GLU A 94 -13.09 -10.24 7.00
N VAL A 95 -13.34 -9.56 8.11
CA VAL A 95 -12.87 -8.18 8.32
C VAL A 95 -11.35 -8.11 8.42
N ALA A 96 -10.72 -9.02 9.18
CA ALA A 96 -9.27 -9.03 9.36
C ALA A 96 -8.51 -9.21 8.03
N THR A 97 -8.99 -10.09 7.16
CA THR A 97 -8.38 -10.30 5.84
C THR A 97 -8.66 -9.16 4.87
N ALA A 98 -9.81 -8.47 4.99
CA ALA A 98 -10.08 -7.25 4.24
C ALA A 98 -9.10 -6.14 4.61
N ILE A 99 -8.86 -5.91 5.91
CA ILE A 99 -7.94 -4.88 6.39
C ILE A 99 -6.52 -5.19 5.95
N ARG A 100 -6.02 -6.41 6.21
CA ARG A 100 -4.66 -6.81 5.78
C ARG A 100 -4.45 -6.68 4.27
N GLY A 101 -5.44 -7.09 3.48
CA GLY A 101 -5.38 -6.94 2.02
C GLY A 101 -5.47 -5.49 1.56
N ALA A 102 -6.21 -4.64 2.27
CA ALA A 102 -6.29 -3.21 2.00
C ALA A 102 -4.97 -2.49 2.32
N ILE A 103 -4.28 -2.87 3.41
CA ILE A 103 -2.95 -2.36 3.75
C ILE A 103 -1.96 -2.66 2.61
N ILE A 104 -1.93 -3.90 2.11
CA ILE A 104 -1.03 -4.28 1.00
C ILE A 104 -1.35 -3.46 -0.26
N LEU A 105 -2.63 -3.28 -0.59
CA LEU A 105 -3.02 -2.45 -1.73
C LEU A 105 -2.66 -0.97 -1.54
N ALA A 106 -2.81 -0.45 -0.32
CA ALA A 106 -2.46 0.93 0.01
C ALA A 106 -0.95 1.17 -0.13
N LYS A 107 -0.12 0.19 0.25
CA LYS A 107 1.33 0.25 -0.01
C LYS A 107 1.58 0.34 -1.52
N LEU A 108 1.06 -0.59 -2.31
CA LEU A 108 1.28 -0.60 -3.76
C LEU A 108 0.82 0.70 -4.47
N SER A 109 -0.13 1.43 -3.91
CA SER A 109 -0.67 2.68 -4.43
C SER A 109 -0.11 3.94 -3.77
N ILE A 110 1.02 3.86 -3.06
CA ILE A 110 1.65 5.06 -2.49
C ILE A 110 1.96 6.05 -3.62
N ALA A 111 1.46 7.26 -3.41
CA ALA A 111 1.74 8.41 -4.21
C ALA A 111 2.49 9.44 -3.37
N LEU A 112 3.37 10.19 -4.03
CA LEU A 112 3.95 11.39 -3.48
C LEU A 112 2.90 12.51 -3.57
N ALA A 113 2.44 13.01 -2.43
CA ALA A 113 1.69 14.24 -2.31
C ALA A 113 2.66 15.40 -2.61
N LEU A 114 2.71 15.77 -3.89
CA LEU A 114 3.61 16.79 -4.42
C LEU A 114 3.11 18.16 -3.96
N SER A 115 3.47 18.58 -2.75
CA SER A 115 2.94 19.81 -2.16
C SER A 115 3.57 21.10 -2.69
N LEU A 116 4.67 21.10 -3.44
CA LEU A 116 5.34 22.39 -3.75
C LEU A 116 6.08 22.57 -5.10
N LEU A 117 5.94 21.71 -6.12
CA LEU A 117 6.71 21.91 -7.37
C LEU A 117 5.92 21.96 -8.70
N LEU A 118 4.59 21.86 -8.70
CA LEU A 118 3.82 21.95 -9.97
C LEU A 118 2.60 22.89 -9.96
N CYS A 119 2.46 23.75 -8.96
CA CYS A 119 1.50 24.85 -9.05
C CYS A 119 2.19 26.19 -8.73
N PRO A 120 2.78 26.87 -9.73
CA PRO A 120 2.90 28.33 -9.64
C PRO A 120 1.49 28.90 -9.72
N ARG A 121 0.75 28.85 -8.60
CA ARG A 121 -0.40 29.73 -8.42
C ARG A 121 0.16 31.10 -8.06
N SER A 122 0.56 31.83 -9.09
CA SER A 122 0.28 33.26 -9.15
C SER A 122 -1.23 33.42 -9.00
N TYR A 123 -1.68 34.03 -7.92
CA TYR A 123 -2.69 35.09 -7.84
C TYR A 123 -2.84 35.53 -6.38
#